data_AF-A0AAD7FUF4-F1
#
_entry.id   AF-A0AAD7FUF4-F1
#
_cell.length_a   1.000
_cell.length_b   1.000
_cell.length_c   1.000
_cell.angle_alpha   90.00
_cell.angle_beta   90.00
_cell.angle_gamma   90.00
#
_symmetry.space_group_name_H-M   'P 1'
#
loop_
_entity.id
_entity.type
_entity.pdbx_description
1 polymer ?
#
loop_
_entity_poly.entity_id
_entity_poly.type
_entity_poly.pdbx_seq_one_letter_code
_entity_poly.pdbx_strand_id
1 'polypeptide(L)'
;MNTTALKRSERPSPESTDDAHAQPTKRSKPLGPSQSFADVLQEIPVNKSSLSGPRRPGRVKLEMRIPFQLIDVHVHPNALAASDVALLFGVTQNGSRVLVHVLVSTLPNPCQDAVQSLLLHYKIPAMSWIESPAGRYDKVRVSQRVSHSARELVVKHEDIVFHPPGGINKMAPLKILSFDIETAVHDDGKFTDFSKSAKLAVLQIGNIIEKIVGTGKRETFRIIFTLNTCAPIEGAEVRSYQDEASMLAAWRLFVIQSDPDILTGFNIGLFDLNYLLLRAEGLGIPEFACLGRLKGVDAVARKLARPNEWRRYCDAPVLPGRLQLDTRQYFVEVEQHKLRQEANNPYLIIKSGLQDVCLRFLESRKEDVPHTTINALQAGTPEDRKKLAVY
;
A
#
# COMPACT_ATOMS: atom_id res chain seq x y z
N MET A 1 -3.43 43.77 -75.92
CA MET A 1 -4.36 44.12 -74.82
C MET A 1 -5.64 43.33 -75.04
N ASN A 2 -5.89 42.31 -74.21
CA ASN A 2 -7.21 41.68 -74.11
C ASN A 2 -7.34 41.13 -72.69
N THR A 3 -8.30 41.66 -71.96
CA THR A 3 -8.65 41.36 -70.57
C THR A 3 -9.70 40.24 -70.55
N THR A 4 -9.54 39.27 -69.66
CA THR A 4 -10.56 38.25 -69.39
C THR A 4 -10.78 38.15 -67.89
N ALA A 5 -12.00 38.47 -67.47
CA ALA A 5 -12.47 38.43 -66.09
C ALA A 5 -12.84 37.00 -65.66
N LEU A 6 -12.45 36.62 -64.45
CA LEU A 6 -12.88 35.38 -63.79
C LEU A 6 -13.77 35.71 -62.59
N LYS A 7 -14.96 35.10 -62.60
CA LYS A 7 -16.07 35.27 -61.64
C LYS A 7 -15.73 34.69 -60.26
N ARG A 8 -16.22 35.36 -59.21
CA ARG A 8 -16.29 34.92 -57.81
C ARG A 8 -17.21 33.70 -57.66
N SER A 9 -16.80 32.73 -56.84
CA SER A 9 -17.70 31.77 -56.19
C SER A 9 -17.69 32.02 -54.68
N GLU A 10 -18.88 32.30 -54.14
CA GLU A 10 -19.13 32.46 -52.71
C GLU A 10 -19.21 31.06 -52.06
N ARG A 11 -18.55 30.88 -50.92
CA ARG A 11 -18.70 29.67 -50.08
C ARG A 11 -19.90 29.86 -49.14
N PRO A 12 -20.78 28.88 -49.00
CA PRO A 12 -21.87 28.93 -48.03
C PRO A 12 -21.36 28.64 -46.61
N SER A 13 -21.94 29.34 -45.64
CA SER A 13 -21.85 29.11 -44.20
C SER A 13 -22.43 27.75 -43.83
N PRO A 14 -21.84 26.97 -42.90
CA PRO A 14 -22.52 25.78 -42.40
C PRO A 14 -23.45 26.15 -41.24
N GLU A 15 -24.73 25.83 -41.46
CA GLU A 15 -25.80 25.79 -40.45
C GLU A 15 -25.55 24.72 -39.38
N SER A 16 -26.09 25.01 -38.20
CA SER A 16 -26.22 24.18 -37.02
C SER A 16 -26.91 22.84 -37.30
N THR A 17 -26.25 21.74 -36.91
CA THR A 17 -26.92 20.47 -36.64
C THR A 17 -26.49 20.00 -35.24
N ASP A 18 -27.29 20.40 -34.25
CA ASP A 18 -27.38 19.71 -32.97
C ASP A 18 -28.11 18.39 -33.21
N ASP A 19 -27.44 17.26 -32.99
CA ASP A 19 -27.99 16.02 -32.44
C ASP A 19 -26.87 14.97 -32.33
N ALA A 20 -26.01 15.17 -31.33
CA ALA A 20 -25.11 14.12 -30.87
C ALA A 20 -25.82 13.31 -29.78
N HIS A 21 -26.15 12.06 -30.09
CA HIS A 21 -26.61 11.06 -29.15
C HIS A 21 -25.65 10.96 -27.94
N ALA A 22 -26.01 11.61 -26.84
CA ALA A 22 -25.42 11.36 -25.54
C ALA A 22 -25.83 9.95 -25.09
N GLN A 23 -24.90 9.00 -25.19
CA GLN A 23 -25.08 7.71 -24.53
C GLN A 23 -25.16 7.93 -23.01
N PRO A 24 -26.12 7.32 -22.31
CA PRO A 24 -26.26 7.50 -20.88
C PRO A 24 -25.01 6.94 -20.18
N THR A 25 -24.36 7.78 -19.39
CA THR A 25 -23.30 7.38 -18.46
C THR A 25 -23.85 6.26 -17.59
N LYS A 26 -23.16 5.10 -17.56
CA LYS A 26 -23.49 4.01 -16.65
C LYS A 26 -23.45 4.57 -15.23
N ARG A 27 -24.63 4.76 -14.61
CA ARG A 27 -24.75 5.10 -13.19
C ARG A 27 -23.91 4.10 -12.40
N SER A 28 -22.99 4.62 -11.59
CA SER A 28 -22.24 3.82 -10.61
C SER A 28 -23.24 3.03 -9.77
N LYS A 29 -22.98 1.73 -9.59
CA LYS A 29 -23.80 0.91 -8.70
C LYS A 29 -23.74 1.53 -7.29
N PRO A 30 -24.87 1.64 -6.56
CA PRO A 30 -24.85 2.15 -5.20
C PRO A 30 -23.89 1.32 -4.34
N LEU A 31 -23.07 2.03 -3.55
CA LEU A 31 -22.11 1.42 -2.64
C LEU A 31 -22.90 0.60 -1.60
N GLY A 32 -22.68 -0.72 -1.55
CA GLY A 32 -23.31 -1.59 -0.56
C GLY A 32 -22.95 -1.21 0.88
N PRO A 33 -23.67 -1.71 1.89
CA PRO A 33 -23.50 -1.30 3.29
C PRO A 33 -22.07 -1.54 3.77
N SER A 34 -21.50 -0.57 4.50
CA SER A 34 -20.16 -0.70 5.08
C SER A 34 -20.18 -1.34 6.45
N GLN A 35 -19.27 -2.29 6.61
CA GLN A 35 -18.86 -2.81 7.91
C GLN A 35 -17.88 -1.83 8.59
N SER A 36 -17.83 -1.84 9.91
CA SER A 36 -17.01 -0.93 10.73
C SER A 36 -15.55 -1.35 10.77
N PHE A 37 -14.65 -0.49 11.24
CA PHE A 37 -13.26 -0.85 11.50
C PHE A 37 -13.11 -1.99 12.51
N ALA A 38 -14.01 -2.14 13.47
CA ALA A 38 -13.99 -3.28 14.38
C ALA A 38 -14.09 -4.61 13.60
N ASP A 39 -14.81 -4.61 12.47
CA ASP A 39 -14.94 -5.75 11.58
C ASP A 39 -13.67 -5.98 10.72
N VAL A 40 -12.82 -4.97 10.51
CA VAL A 40 -11.48 -5.12 9.91
C VAL A 40 -10.54 -5.89 10.85
N LEU A 41 -10.71 -5.70 12.16
CA LEU A 41 -9.87 -6.30 13.20
C LEU A 41 -10.26 -7.75 13.55
N GLN A 42 -11.42 -8.22 13.11
CA GLN A 42 -11.82 -9.61 13.33
C GLN A 42 -10.89 -10.57 12.56
N GLU A 43 -10.09 -11.33 13.29
CA GLU A 43 -9.30 -12.43 12.72
C GLU A 43 -10.21 -13.60 12.32
N ILE A 44 -9.79 -14.37 11.31
CA ILE A 44 -10.39 -15.67 10.99
C ILE A 44 -10.30 -16.54 12.26
N PRO A 45 -11.39 -17.22 12.68
CA PRO A 45 -11.37 -18.01 13.91
C PRO A 45 -10.23 -19.04 13.86
N VAL A 46 -9.22 -18.83 14.70
CA VAL A 46 -8.20 -19.84 14.98
C VAL A 46 -8.81 -20.83 15.96
N ASN A 47 -8.79 -22.10 15.58
CA ASN A 47 -9.29 -23.21 16.40
C ASN A 47 -8.69 -23.11 17.82
N LYS A 48 -9.55 -22.87 18.82
CA LYS A 48 -9.14 -22.69 20.22
C LYS A 48 -8.69 -24.04 20.78
N SER A 49 -7.38 -24.29 20.86
CA SER A 49 -6.86 -25.36 21.71
C SER A 49 -6.52 -24.80 23.10
N SER A 50 -7.04 -25.53 24.08
CA SER A 50 -7.07 -25.36 25.53
C SER A 50 -5.81 -24.80 26.20
N LEU A 51 -6.02 -23.84 27.10
CA LEU A 51 -5.10 -23.44 28.16
C LEU A 51 -4.78 -24.64 29.07
N SER A 52 -3.49 -24.93 29.27
CA SER A 52 -3.02 -25.73 30.41
C SER A 52 -1.92 -24.96 31.16
N GLY A 53 -1.94 -25.10 32.48
CA GLY A 53 -1.36 -24.20 33.48
C GLY A 53 0.17 -24.04 33.54
N PRO A 54 0.68 -23.48 34.66
CA PRO A 54 2.01 -22.88 34.70
C PRO A 54 3.11 -23.96 34.66
N ARG A 55 3.89 -23.99 33.57
CA ARG A 55 5.13 -24.77 33.47
C ARG A 55 6.34 -23.84 33.42
N ARG A 56 7.44 -24.30 34.03
CA ARG A 56 8.78 -23.67 34.15
C ARG A 56 9.34 -23.23 32.78
N PRO A 57 10.29 -22.27 32.73
CA PRO A 57 10.67 -21.56 31.49
C PRO A 57 11.57 -22.40 30.58
N GLY A 58 10.98 -23.36 29.85
CA GLY A 58 11.58 -24.04 28.72
C GLY A 58 11.19 -23.41 27.38
N ARG A 59 11.98 -23.64 26.33
CA ARG A 59 11.60 -23.30 24.94
C ARG A 59 10.30 -24.03 24.59
N VAL A 60 9.29 -23.30 24.13
CA VAL A 60 8.00 -23.89 23.76
C VAL A 60 8.03 -24.24 22.28
N LYS A 61 8.32 -25.51 21.98
CA LYS A 61 8.13 -26.09 20.65
C LYS A 61 6.65 -26.31 20.39
N LEU A 62 6.20 -25.98 19.19
CA LEU A 62 4.83 -26.26 18.76
C LEU A 62 4.75 -27.58 18.00
N GLU A 63 3.64 -28.28 18.20
CA GLU A 63 3.38 -29.58 17.57
C GLU A 63 2.66 -29.47 16.21
N MET A 64 2.41 -28.25 15.73
CA MET A 64 1.76 -28.03 14.43
C MET A 64 2.74 -27.52 13.37
N ARG A 65 2.56 -27.96 12.12
CA ARG A 65 3.21 -27.36 10.96
C ARG A 65 2.62 -25.97 10.69
N ILE A 66 3.47 -25.02 10.27
CA ILE A 66 3.03 -23.67 9.91
C ILE A 66 3.46 -23.39 8.47
N PRO A 67 2.62 -23.73 7.48
CA PRO A 67 2.81 -23.28 6.11
C PRO A 67 2.35 -21.83 5.95
N PHE A 68 3.15 -21.00 5.31
CA PHE A 68 2.84 -19.61 4.99
C PHE A 68 3.38 -19.23 3.61
N GLN A 69 2.67 -18.33 2.93
CA GLN A 69 3.16 -17.70 1.73
C GLN A 69 4.14 -16.59 2.12
N LEU A 70 5.37 -16.66 1.63
CA LEU A 70 6.37 -15.62 1.81
C LEU A 70 5.91 -14.34 1.09
N ILE A 71 6.01 -13.19 1.74
CA ILE A 71 5.69 -11.90 1.12
C ILE A 71 6.87 -10.95 1.14
N ASP A 72 7.77 -11.05 2.12
CA ASP A 72 8.89 -10.12 2.25
C ASP A 72 10.02 -10.75 3.06
N VAL A 73 11.25 -10.29 2.84
CA VAL A 73 12.46 -10.74 3.51
C VAL A 73 13.33 -9.57 3.93
N HIS A 74 13.82 -9.58 5.17
CA HIS A 74 14.66 -8.51 5.73
C HIS A 74 15.82 -9.08 6.53
N VAL A 75 16.90 -8.31 6.65
CA VAL A 75 17.94 -8.60 7.64
C VAL A 75 17.44 -8.24 9.03
N HIS A 76 17.92 -8.92 10.06
CA HIS A 76 17.55 -8.58 11.42
C HIS A 76 18.08 -7.16 11.78
N PRO A 77 17.25 -6.28 12.38
CA PRO A 77 17.55 -4.84 12.50
C PRO A 77 18.77 -4.52 13.37
N ASN A 78 19.12 -5.38 14.32
CA ASN A 78 20.33 -5.22 15.13
C ASN A 78 21.54 -5.92 14.50
N ALA A 79 22.26 -5.24 13.60
CA ALA A 79 23.42 -5.73 12.86
C ALA A 79 24.45 -6.52 13.72
N LEU A 80 24.68 -6.09 14.97
CA LEU A 80 25.65 -6.72 15.89
C LEU A 80 25.20 -8.07 16.44
N ALA A 81 23.89 -8.35 16.45
CA ALA A 81 23.31 -9.65 16.79
C ALA A 81 22.84 -10.43 15.54
N ALA A 82 23.01 -9.87 14.33
CA ALA A 82 22.22 -10.16 13.13
C ALA A 82 23.00 -10.62 11.88
N SER A 83 24.31 -10.83 11.94
CA SER A 83 25.02 -11.41 10.79
C SER A 83 24.44 -12.76 10.35
N ASP A 84 23.75 -13.42 11.28
CA ASP A 84 23.32 -14.81 11.13
C ASP A 84 21.79 -14.98 11.13
N VAL A 85 20.99 -13.91 10.98
CA VAL A 85 19.53 -14.01 11.03
C VAL A 85 18.85 -13.29 9.86
N ALA A 86 18.08 -14.06 9.07
CA ALA A 86 17.17 -13.55 8.05
C ALA A 86 15.72 -13.57 8.57
N LEU A 87 14.98 -12.49 8.34
CA LEU A 87 13.59 -12.32 8.73
C LEU A 87 12.69 -12.61 7.53
N LEU A 88 11.83 -13.63 7.63
CA LEU A 88 10.84 -13.98 6.61
C LEU A 88 9.46 -13.57 7.10
N PHE A 89 8.81 -12.66 6.38
CA PHE A 89 7.42 -12.29 6.62
C PHE A 89 6.50 -13.09 5.73
N GLY A 90 5.37 -13.52 6.28
CA GLY A 90 4.42 -14.32 5.52
C GLY A 90 3.02 -14.34 6.07
N VAL A 91 2.13 -14.93 5.27
CA VAL A 91 0.71 -15.10 5.60
C VAL A 91 0.32 -16.55 5.42
N THR A 92 -0.25 -17.15 6.45
CA THR A 92 -0.76 -18.54 6.39
C THR A 92 -2.04 -18.63 5.56
N GLN A 93 -2.46 -19.86 5.21
CA GLN A 93 -3.73 -20.07 4.49
C GLN A 93 -4.98 -19.57 5.24
N ASN A 94 -4.92 -19.50 6.56
CA ASN A 94 -6.00 -18.93 7.39
C ASN A 94 -5.79 -17.45 7.72
N GLY A 95 -4.89 -16.74 7.02
CA GLY A 95 -4.72 -15.30 7.15
C GLY A 95 -3.96 -14.83 8.39
N SER A 96 -3.33 -15.73 9.15
CA SER A 96 -2.44 -15.36 10.26
C SER A 96 -1.12 -14.85 9.69
N ARG A 97 -0.69 -13.67 10.14
CA ARG A 97 0.61 -13.11 9.79
C ARG A 97 1.70 -13.74 10.65
N VAL A 98 2.82 -14.06 10.04
CA VAL A 98 3.95 -14.74 10.66
C VAL A 98 5.23 -13.99 10.35
N LEU A 99 6.07 -13.82 11.37
CA LEU A 99 7.48 -13.51 11.23
C LEU A 99 8.31 -14.73 11.63
N VAL A 100 9.20 -15.16 10.75
CA VAL A 100 10.12 -16.26 11.00
C VAL A 100 11.56 -15.75 11.00
N HIS A 101 12.22 -15.87 12.13
CA HIS A 101 13.66 -15.65 12.29
C HIS A 101 14.39 -16.91 11.85
N VAL A 102 15.10 -16.83 10.73
CA VAL A 102 15.86 -17.92 10.16
C VAL A 102 17.32 -17.77 10.55
N LEU A 103 17.81 -18.70 11.37
CA LEU A 103 19.22 -18.77 11.74
C LEU A 103 20.02 -19.33 10.57
N VAL A 104 20.95 -18.55 10.03
CA VAL A 104 21.77 -18.86 8.85
C VAL A 104 23.26 -19.06 9.17
N SER A 105 23.64 -19.07 10.45
CA SER A 105 25.03 -19.21 10.92
C SER A 105 25.79 -20.42 10.36
N THR A 106 25.06 -21.49 10.00
CA THR A 106 25.60 -22.74 9.46
C THR A 106 25.55 -22.84 7.93
N LEU A 107 25.16 -21.78 7.22
CA LEU A 107 25.19 -21.78 5.75
C LEU A 107 26.63 -21.82 5.22
N PRO A 108 26.91 -22.62 4.18
CA PRO A 108 28.23 -22.63 3.54
C PRO A 108 28.45 -21.34 2.75
N ASN A 109 29.64 -20.74 2.90
CA ASN A 109 30.06 -19.49 2.24
C ASN A 109 29.06 -18.33 2.43
N PRO A 110 28.79 -17.90 3.68
CA PRO A 110 27.87 -16.81 3.91
C PRO A 110 28.38 -15.53 3.24
N CYS A 111 27.47 -14.85 2.55
CA CYS A 111 27.68 -13.46 2.15
C CYS A 111 27.64 -12.57 3.40
N GLN A 112 28.05 -11.30 3.27
CA GLN A 112 27.89 -10.31 4.37
C GLN A 112 26.42 -10.13 4.80
N ASP A 113 25.48 -10.43 3.89
CA ASP A 113 24.04 -10.30 4.10
C ASP A 113 23.39 -11.69 4.28
N ALA A 114 22.73 -11.88 5.43
CA ALA A 114 22.04 -13.11 5.80
C ALA A 114 20.89 -13.48 4.85
N VAL A 115 20.16 -12.48 4.36
CA VAL A 115 19.04 -12.69 3.43
C VAL A 115 19.58 -13.14 2.08
N GLN A 116 20.59 -12.46 1.54
CA GLN A 116 21.22 -12.82 0.28
C GLN A 116 21.78 -14.25 0.33
N SER A 117 22.45 -14.61 1.44
CA SER A 117 22.97 -15.96 1.66
C SER A 117 21.85 -17.01 1.60
N LEU A 118 20.74 -16.77 2.30
CA LEU A 118 19.59 -17.66 2.32
C LEU A 118 18.94 -17.81 0.93
N LEU A 119 18.67 -16.68 0.27
CA LEU A 119 18.01 -16.64 -1.04
C LEU A 119 18.85 -17.35 -2.12
N LEU A 120 20.17 -17.13 -2.14
CA LEU A 120 21.06 -17.77 -3.12
C LEU A 120 21.22 -19.27 -2.86
N HIS A 121 21.37 -19.67 -1.59
CA HIS A 121 21.55 -21.07 -1.23
C HIS A 121 20.32 -21.92 -1.58
N TYR A 122 19.13 -21.45 -1.19
CA TYR A 122 17.88 -22.20 -1.37
C TYR A 122 17.13 -21.86 -2.66
N LYS A 123 17.58 -20.83 -3.40
CA LYS A 123 16.92 -20.34 -4.64
C LYS A 123 15.43 -20.09 -4.43
N ILE A 124 15.09 -19.45 -3.32
CA ILE A 124 13.71 -19.27 -2.86
C ILE A 124 12.96 -18.39 -3.87
N PRO A 125 11.91 -18.89 -4.54
CA PRO A 125 11.13 -18.06 -5.45
C PRO A 125 10.33 -17.01 -4.68
N ALA A 126 10.15 -15.84 -5.29
CA ALA A 126 9.26 -14.81 -4.74
C ALA A 126 7.83 -15.37 -4.57
N MET A 127 7.14 -14.94 -3.51
CA MET A 127 5.77 -15.35 -3.21
C MET A 127 5.55 -16.87 -3.06
N SER A 128 6.62 -17.64 -2.83
CA SER A 128 6.56 -19.08 -2.64
C SER A 128 6.00 -19.46 -1.27
N TRP A 129 5.54 -20.70 -1.16
CA TRP A 129 5.10 -21.27 0.11
C TRP A 129 6.29 -21.86 0.87
N ILE A 130 6.37 -21.53 2.15
CA ILE A 130 7.40 -21.99 3.08
C ILE A 130 6.70 -22.61 4.27
N GLU A 131 7.31 -23.63 4.86
CA GLU A 131 6.78 -24.31 6.04
C GLU A 131 7.81 -24.39 7.15
N SER A 132 7.38 -24.02 8.35
CA SER A 132 8.07 -24.35 9.60
C SER A 132 7.52 -25.68 10.16
N PRO A 133 8.27 -26.79 10.13
CA PRO A 133 7.76 -28.11 10.53
C PRO A 133 7.53 -28.23 12.04
N ALA A 134 6.53 -29.03 12.43
CA ALA A 134 6.25 -29.32 13.84
C ALA A 134 7.51 -29.78 14.61
N GLY A 135 7.75 -29.21 15.79
CA GLY A 135 8.89 -29.55 16.66
C GLY A 135 10.28 -29.06 16.20
N ARG A 136 10.37 -28.42 15.02
CA ARG A 136 11.61 -27.90 14.42
C ARG A 136 11.77 -26.38 14.54
N TYR A 137 10.92 -25.74 15.33
CA TYR A 137 10.98 -24.30 15.60
C TYR A 137 10.59 -23.97 17.03
N ASP A 138 11.05 -22.81 17.49
CA ASP A 138 10.75 -22.25 18.80
C ASP A 138 9.86 -21.01 18.64
N LYS A 139 8.85 -20.83 19.52
CA LYS A 139 8.13 -19.56 19.61
C LYS A 139 9.02 -18.48 20.23
N VAL A 140 9.02 -17.28 19.65
CA VAL A 140 9.60 -16.10 20.30
C VAL A 140 8.74 -15.69 21.50
N ARG A 141 9.37 -15.48 22.65
CA ARG A 141 8.71 -15.03 23.87
C ARG A 141 8.13 -13.63 23.67
N VAL A 142 6.98 -13.35 24.28
CA VAL A 142 6.27 -12.06 24.12
C VAL A 142 7.18 -10.86 24.41
N SER A 143 8.01 -10.94 25.46
CA SER A 143 8.95 -9.87 25.85
C SER A 143 10.12 -9.68 24.86
N GLN A 144 10.35 -10.63 23.97
CA GLN A 144 11.44 -10.61 22.98
C GLN A 144 10.92 -10.38 21.56
N ARG A 145 9.60 -10.23 21.37
CA ARG A 145 9.00 -10.05 20.06
C ARG A 145 9.35 -8.71 19.46
N VAL A 146 9.95 -8.72 18.27
CA VAL A 146 10.33 -7.52 17.53
C VAL A 146 9.29 -7.09 16.50
N SER A 147 8.21 -7.84 16.30
CA SER A 147 7.16 -7.48 15.32
C SER A 147 5.75 -7.40 15.91
N HIS A 148 4.85 -6.82 15.11
CA HIS A 148 3.41 -6.80 15.32
C HIS A 148 2.71 -8.07 14.78
N SER A 149 3.44 -9.01 14.17
CA SER A 149 2.85 -10.23 13.61
C SER A 149 2.20 -11.11 14.68
N ALA A 150 1.08 -11.76 14.35
CA ALA A 150 0.36 -12.65 15.26
C ALA A 150 1.28 -13.77 15.80
N ARG A 151 2.14 -14.32 14.93
CA ARG A 151 3.11 -15.37 15.26
C ARG A 151 4.53 -14.90 14.97
N GLU A 152 5.44 -15.23 15.88
CA GLU A 152 6.87 -14.95 15.73
C GLU A 152 7.65 -16.19 16.16
N LEU A 153 8.47 -16.72 15.25
CA LEU A 153 9.11 -18.02 15.35
C LEU A 153 10.61 -17.92 15.09
N VAL A 154 11.40 -18.83 15.67
CA VAL A 154 12.82 -19.01 15.36
C VAL A 154 13.02 -20.41 14.80
N VAL A 155 13.69 -20.50 13.66
CA VAL A 155 13.92 -21.75 12.92
C VAL A 155 15.36 -21.74 12.42
N LYS A 156 16.01 -22.90 12.42
CA LYS A 156 17.27 -23.03 11.70
C LYS A 156 17.01 -23.14 10.20
N HIS A 157 17.90 -22.63 9.37
CA HIS A 157 17.74 -22.72 7.91
C HIS A 157 17.58 -24.18 7.42
N GLU A 158 18.31 -25.14 8.03
CA GLU A 158 18.26 -26.57 7.71
C GLU A 158 16.89 -27.23 7.94
N ASP A 159 16.09 -26.64 8.82
CA ASP A 159 14.79 -27.16 9.24
C ASP A 159 13.62 -26.56 8.43
N ILE A 160 13.86 -25.55 7.59
CA ILE A 160 12.83 -24.92 6.77
C ILE A 160 12.53 -25.77 5.55
N VAL A 161 11.23 -25.94 5.26
CA VAL A 161 10.77 -26.63 4.06
C VAL A 161 10.29 -25.61 3.05
N PHE A 162 10.91 -25.61 1.87
CA PHE A 162 10.51 -24.80 0.73
C PHE A 162 9.63 -25.62 -0.20
N HIS A 163 8.41 -25.14 -0.46
CA HIS A 163 7.50 -25.81 -1.39
C HIS A 163 7.74 -25.30 -2.81
N PRO A 164 7.80 -26.19 -3.82
CA PRO A 164 7.93 -25.77 -5.20
C PRO A 164 6.70 -24.95 -5.64
N PRO A 165 6.85 -24.07 -6.65
CA PRO A 165 5.71 -23.42 -7.29
C PRO A 165 4.65 -24.46 -7.71
N GLY A 166 3.41 -24.27 -7.27
CA GLY A 166 2.30 -25.20 -7.55
C GLY A 166 2.07 -26.32 -6.52
N GLY A 167 2.90 -26.44 -5.48
CA GLY A 167 2.67 -27.41 -4.39
C GLY A 167 1.46 -27.03 -3.52
N ILE A 168 1.39 -25.75 -3.14
CA ILE A 168 0.21 -25.17 -2.47
C ILE A 168 -0.43 -24.20 -3.45
N ASN A 169 -1.52 -24.63 -4.08
CA ASN A 169 -2.14 -23.93 -5.22
C ASN A 169 -3.03 -22.74 -4.85
N LYS A 170 -3.26 -22.50 -3.56
CA LYS A 170 -4.09 -21.38 -3.11
C LYS A 170 -3.21 -20.26 -2.58
N MET A 171 -3.37 -19.05 -3.11
CA MET A 171 -2.75 -17.84 -2.56
C MET A 171 -3.22 -17.61 -1.12
N ALA A 172 -2.34 -17.09 -0.27
CA ALA A 172 -2.75 -16.68 1.07
C ALA A 172 -3.80 -15.55 0.96
N PRO A 173 -4.75 -15.43 1.92
CA PRO A 173 -5.76 -14.38 1.91
C PRO A 173 -5.13 -13.05 2.34
N LEU A 174 -4.39 -12.41 1.43
CA LEU A 174 -3.72 -11.14 1.65
C LEU A 174 -4.76 -10.03 1.89
N LYS A 175 -4.45 -9.13 2.81
CA LYS A 175 -5.21 -7.90 3.08
C LYS A 175 -4.53 -6.74 2.36
N ILE A 176 -5.30 -6.02 1.57
CA ILE A 176 -4.82 -4.92 0.73
C ILE A 176 -5.40 -3.62 1.29
N LEU A 177 -4.54 -2.64 1.56
CA LEU A 177 -4.93 -1.28 1.91
C LEU A 177 -4.61 -0.37 0.72
N SER A 178 -5.64 0.17 0.08
CA SER A 178 -5.51 1.31 -0.83
C SER A 178 -5.73 2.60 -0.06
N PHE A 179 -4.89 3.61 -0.25
CA PHE A 179 -5.09 4.91 0.39
C PHE A 179 -4.66 6.08 -0.50
N ASP A 180 -5.14 7.26 -0.16
CA ASP A 180 -4.89 8.54 -0.84
C ASP A 180 -5.01 9.68 0.21
N ILE A 181 -4.28 10.78 0.01
CA ILE A 181 -4.32 11.95 0.92
C ILE A 181 -4.78 13.22 0.20
N GLU A 182 -5.51 14.05 0.95
CA GLU A 182 -5.77 15.43 0.57
C GLU A 182 -5.04 16.38 1.50
N THR A 183 -4.43 17.41 0.92
CA THR A 183 -3.57 18.37 1.63
C THR A 183 -4.03 19.79 1.36
N ALA A 184 -3.80 20.69 2.30
CA ALA A 184 -4.01 22.11 2.05
C ALA A 184 -3.09 22.56 0.89
N VAL A 185 -3.59 23.50 0.09
CA VAL A 185 -2.86 24.05 -1.05
C VAL A 185 -2.33 25.44 -0.70
N HIS A 186 -1.25 25.89 -1.38
CA HIS A 186 -0.81 27.27 -1.26
C HIS A 186 -1.87 28.24 -1.82
N ASP A 187 -1.92 29.46 -1.28
CA ASP A 187 -2.91 30.48 -1.70
C ASP A 187 -2.78 30.89 -3.18
N ASP A 188 -1.60 30.72 -3.77
CA ASP A 188 -1.36 30.94 -5.21
C ASP A 188 -1.73 29.73 -6.08
N GLY A 189 -2.21 28.64 -5.47
CA GLY A 189 -2.58 27.37 -6.10
C GLY A 189 -1.41 26.57 -6.67
N LYS A 190 -0.16 27.04 -6.52
CA LYS A 190 0.99 26.42 -7.18
C LYS A 190 1.64 25.37 -6.29
N PHE A 191 1.77 24.15 -6.81
CA PHE A 191 2.72 23.19 -6.29
C PHE A 191 4.14 23.60 -6.72
N THR A 192 4.89 24.23 -5.82
CA THR A 192 6.22 24.77 -6.16
C THR A 192 7.35 23.78 -5.88
N ASP A 193 7.39 23.21 -4.67
CA ASP A 193 8.41 22.28 -4.21
C ASP A 193 7.85 21.37 -3.09
N PHE A 194 8.12 20.06 -3.18
CA PHE A 194 7.74 19.06 -2.18
C PHE A 194 8.20 19.44 -0.76
N SER A 195 9.40 20.00 -0.60
CA SER A 195 9.94 20.40 0.70
C SER A 195 9.17 21.55 1.36
N LYS A 196 8.54 22.41 0.55
CA LYS A 196 7.69 23.52 1.01
C LYS A 196 6.24 23.08 1.18
N SER A 197 5.74 22.29 0.25
CA SER A 197 4.38 21.75 0.27
C SER A 197 4.16 20.80 1.45
N ALA A 198 5.16 20.00 1.85
CA ALA A 198 5.11 19.10 3.02
C ALA A 198 5.00 19.83 4.38
N LYS A 199 4.93 21.17 4.38
CA LYS A 199 4.59 21.99 5.55
C LYS A 199 3.11 22.33 5.64
N LEU A 200 2.35 22.13 4.58
CA LEU A 200 0.90 22.31 4.58
C LEU A 200 0.24 21.14 5.31
N ALA A 201 -0.95 21.39 5.86
CA ALA A 201 -1.65 20.39 6.65
C ALA A 201 -2.20 19.28 5.75
N VAL A 202 -2.08 18.04 6.20
CA VAL A 202 -2.90 16.93 5.72
C VAL A 202 -4.31 17.14 6.24
N LEU A 203 -5.26 17.17 5.32
CA LEU A 203 -6.66 17.47 5.61
C LEU A 203 -7.48 16.19 5.74
N GLN A 204 -7.27 15.23 4.84
CA GLN A 204 -8.01 13.98 4.82
C GLN A 204 -7.14 12.81 4.36
N ILE A 205 -7.44 11.61 4.84
CA ILE A 205 -6.79 10.37 4.40
C ILE A 205 -7.87 9.32 4.11
N GLY A 206 -8.08 9.05 2.81
CA GLY A 206 -9.04 8.06 2.33
C GLY A 206 -8.42 6.66 2.37
N ASN A 207 -9.17 5.66 2.88
CA ASN A 207 -8.68 4.29 3.02
C ASN A 207 -9.73 3.29 2.54
N ILE A 208 -9.30 2.34 1.72
CA ILE A 208 -10.08 1.18 1.31
C ILE A 208 -9.30 -0.07 1.66
N ILE A 209 -9.85 -0.90 2.55
CA ILE A 209 -9.30 -2.22 2.86
C ILE A 209 -10.10 -3.28 2.14
N GLU A 210 -9.42 -4.13 1.38
CA GLU A 210 -9.98 -5.38 0.86
C GLU A 210 -9.37 -6.56 1.62
N LYS A 211 -10.23 -7.46 2.12
CA LYS A 211 -9.82 -8.74 2.72
C LYS A 211 -10.58 -9.90 2.10
N ILE A 212 -9.93 -11.05 1.99
CA ILE A 212 -10.55 -12.29 1.53
C ILE A 212 -11.00 -13.10 2.76
N VAL A 213 -12.28 -13.46 2.83
CA VAL A 213 -12.87 -14.28 3.90
C VAL A 213 -13.42 -15.61 3.36
N GLY A 214 -13.32 -16.65 4.18
CA GLY A 214 -13.93 -17.97 3.93
C GLY A 214 -13.55 -18.57 2.57
N THR A 215 -14.56 -18.80 1.73
CA THR A 215 -14.44 -19.46 0.41
C THR A 215 -13.84 -18.59 -0.70
N GLY A 216 -13.34 -17.39 -0.37
CA GLY A 216 -12.78 -16.45 -1.36
C GLY A 216 -13.61 -15.18 -1.55
N LYS A 217 -14.63 -14.96 -0.72
CA LYS A 217 -15.43 -13.73 -0.75
C LYS A 217 -14.55 -12.54 -0.38
N ARG A 218 -14.61 -11.48 -1.17
CA ARG A 218 -13.95 -10.20 -0.88
C ARG A 218 -14.88 -9.33 -0.05
N GLU A 219 -14.36 -8.78 1.04
CA GLU A 219 -15.01 -7.78 1.86
C GLU A 219 -14.23 -6.47 1.76
N THR A 220 -14.96 -5.38 1.54
CA THR A 220 -14.40 -4.05 1.33
C THR A 220 -14.85 -3.12 2.45
N PHE A 221 -13.89 -2.45 3.09
CA PHE A 221 -14.12 -1.50 4.17
C PHE A 221 -13.62 -0.14 3.71
N ARG A 222 -14.42 0.90 3.91
CA ARG A 222 -14.09 2.28 3.52
C ARG A 222 -14.03 3.13 4.77
N ILE A 223 -12.90 3.80 4.98
CA ILE A 223 -12.66 4.64 6.15
C ILE A 223 -12.02 5.93 5.68
N ILE A 224 -12.55 7.06 6.11
CA ILE A 224 -11.97 8.38 5.87
C ILE A 224 -11.57 9.00 7.22
N PHE A 225 -10.32 9.45 7.31
CA PHE A 225 -9.83 10.26 8.42
C PHE A 225 -9.92 11.72 7.98
N THR A 226 -10.54 12.59 8.78
CA THR A 226 -10.72 14.01 8.43
C THR A 226 -10.22 14.94 9.53
N LEU A 227 -9.54 16.01 9.15
CA LEU A 227 -9.29 17.16 10.01
C LEU A 227 -10.58 18.00 10.07
N ASN A 228 -11.03 18.30 11.29
CA ASN A 228 -12.35 18.84 11.63
C ASN A 228 -13.51 17.86 11.34
N THR A 229 -14.72 18.28 11.72
CA THR A 229 -15.96 17.51 11.60
C THR A 229 -16.35 17.27 10.14
N CYS A 230 -16.71 16.05 9.76
CA CYS A 230 -17.21 15.73 8.44
C CYS A 230 -18.62 15.14 8.53
N ALA A 231 -19.52 15.54 7.63
CA ALA A 231 -20.85 14.95 7.59
C ALA A 231 -20.77 13.43 7.24
N PRO A 232 -21.69 12.59 7.72
CA PRO A 232 -21.67 11.15 7.46
C PRO A 232 -21.69 10.80 5.97
N ILE A 233 -20.92 9.78 5.58
CA ILE A 233 -20.85 9.26 4.21
C ILE A 233 -21.47 7.86 4.19
N GLU A 234 -22.40 7.64 3.28
CA GLU A 234 -23.03 6.33 3.14
C GLU A 234 -22.00 5.29 2.67
N GLY A 235 -21.91 4.16 3.37
CA GLY A 235 -20.98 3.10 3.03
C GLY A 235 -19.51 3.41 3.36
N ALA A 236 -19.23 4.39 4.21
CA ALA A 236 -17.90 4.65 4.75
C ALA A 236 -17.93 5.07 6.23
N GLU A 237 -16.94 4.62 7.01
CA GLU A 237 -16.73 5.10 8.37
C GLU A 237 -15.98 6.44 8.32
N VAL A 238 -16.60 7.48 8.90
CA VAL A 238 -16.00 8.82 9.01
C VAL A 238 -15.37 8.99 10.39
N ARG A 239 -14.07 9.30 10.42
CA ARG A 239 -13.32 9.57 11.66
C ARG A 239 -12.77 10.99 11.64
N SER A 240 -13.39 11.87 12.42
CA SER A 240 -13.03 13.29 12.48
C SER A 240 -12.17 13.60 13.70
N TYR A 241 -11.09 14.38 13.49
CA TYR A 241 -10.14 14.79 14.52
C TYR A 241 -10.04 16.31 14.56
N GLN A 242 -9.84 16.88 15.76
CA GLN A 242 -9.77 18.34 15.94
C GLN A 242 -8.39 18.91 15.55
N ASP A 243 -7.35 18.10 15.67
CA ASP A 243 -5.99 18.47 15.32
C ASP A 243 -5.36 17.41 14.41
N GLU A 244 -4.43 17.87 13.57
CA GLU A 244 -3.78 17.04 12.55
C GLU A 244 -2.89 15.97 13.19
N ALA A 245 -2.23 16.27 14.31
CA ALA A 245 -1.32 15.33 14.95
C ALA A 245 -2.07 14.10 15.46
N SER A 246 -3.22 14.30 16.10
CA SER A 246 -4.14 13.22 16.50
C SER A 246 -4.63 12.41 15.30
N MET A 247 -4.94 13.05 14.17
CA MET A 247 -5.35 12.37 12.95
C MET A 247 -4.25 11.45 12.41
N LEU A 248 -3.02 11.95 12.29
CA LEU A 248 -1.87 11.18 11.81
C LEU A 248 -1.52 10.04 12.77
N ALA A 249 -1.50 10.30 14.08
CA ALA A 249 -1.27 9.27 15.09
C ALA A 249 -2.33 8.16 15.03
N ALA A 250 -3.60 8.53 14.83
CA ALA A 250 -4.69 7.58 14.68
C ALA A 250 -4.61 6.78 13.38
N TRP A 251 -4.23 7.41 12.26
CA TRP A 251 -4.02 6.72 10.99
C TRP A 251 -2.88 5.70 11.08
N ARG A 252 -1.76 6.07 11.71
CA ARG A 252 -0.66 5.14 12.01
C ARG A 252 -1.15 3.93 12.81
N LEU A 253 -1.89 4.16 13.90
CA LEU A 253 -2.47 3.07 14.69
C LEU A 253 -3.42 2.20 13.86
N PHE A 254 -4.22 2.80 12.98
CA PHE A 254 -5.07 2.10 12.04
C PHE A 254 -4.29 1.18 11.10
N VAL A 255 -3.18 1.64 10.52
CA VAL A 255 -2.31 0.79 9.67
C VAL A 255 -1.73 -0.38 10.47
N ILE A 256 -1.24 -0.12 11.69
CA ILE A 256 -0.67 -1.18 12.54
C ILE A 256 -1.73 -2.21 12.96
N GLN A 257 -2.92 -1.76 13.38
CA GLN A 257 -3.99 -2.64 13.86
C GLN A 257 -4.69 -3.39 12.73
N SER A 258 -4.92 -2.73 11.59
CA SER A 258 -5.49 -3.41 10.42
C SER A 258 -4.52 -4.41 9.80
N ASP A 259 -3.21 -4.25 10.01
CA ASP A 259 -2.13 -5.14 9.56
C ASP A 259 -2.24 -5.55 8.06
N PRO A 260 -2.29 -4.59 7.12
CA PRO A 260 -2.33 -4.89 5.70
C PRO A 260 -1.03 -5.56 5.24
N ASP A 261 -1.16 -6.53 4.33
CA ASP A 261 -0.04 -7.22 3.70
C ASP A 261 0.50 -6.42 2.52
N ILE A 262 -0.38 -5.70 1.81
CA ILE A 262 -0.06 -4.85 0.66
C ILE A 262 -0.61 -3.45 0.92
N LEU A 263 0.23 -2.43 0.74
CA LEU A 263 -0.20 -1.04 0.57
C LEU A 263 -0.19 -0.70 -0.92
N THR A 264 -1.27 -0.09 -1.39
CA THR A 264 -1.45 0.30 -2.80
C THR A 264 -2.10 1.68 -2.88
N GLY A 265 -2.12 2.22 -4.09
CA GLY A 265 -2.67 3.53 -4.41
C GLY A 265 -2.04 4.03 -5.70
N PHE A 266 -2.19 5.31 -6.00
CA PHE A 266 -1.63 5.93 -7.19
C PHE A 266 -0.65 7.03 -6.79
N ASN A 267 0.65 6.79 -6.95
CA ASN A 267 1.74 7.68 -6.53
C ASN A 267 2.06 7.70 -5.02
N ILE A 268 1.59 6.71 -4.26
CA ILE A 268 1.77 6.63 -2.81
C ILE A 268 3.23 6.64 -2.36
N GLY A 269 4.13 6.07 -3.15
CA GLY A 269 5.55 6.00 -2.77
C GLY A 269 6.22 7.37 -2.83
N LEU A 270 5.83 8.19 -3.79
CA LEU A 270 6.54 9.44 -4.12
C LEU A 270 5.85 10.70 -3.67
N PHE A 271 4.58 10.58 -3.32
CA PHE A 271 3.83 11.67 -2.76
C PHE A 271 3.37 11.28 -1.36
N ASP A 272 2.34 10.44 -1.25
CA ASP A 272 1.58 10.26 -0.03
C ASP A 272 2.44 9.83 1.18
N LEU A 273 3.19 8.73 1.08
CA LEU A 273 4.00 8.23 2.20
C LEU A 273 5.09 9.22 2.59
N ASN A 274 5.82 9.76 1.62
CA ASN A 274 6.87 10.75 1.90
C ASN A 274 6.30 12.02 2.52
N TYR A 275 5.13 12.47 2.07
CA TYR A 275 4.47 13.66 2.57
C TYR A 275 4.03 13.44 4.02
N LEU A 276 3.37 12.32 4.30
CA LEU A 276 2.93 11.94 5.64
C LEU A 276 4.10 11.81 6.62
N LEU A 277 5.21 11.18 6.21
CA LEU A 277 6.41 11.03 7.05
C LEU A 277 7.03 12.38 7.42
N LEU A 278 7.28 13.24 6.43
CA LEU A 278 7.85 14.57 6.68
C LEU A 278 6.91 15.45 7.50
N ARG A 279 5.60 15.37 7.25
CA ARG A 279 4.61 16.15 7.99
C ARG A 279 4.55 15.71 9.45
N ALA A 280 4.55 14.41 9.71
CA ALA A 280 4.55 13.86 11.05
C ALA A 280 5.83 14.22 11.82
N GLU A 281 7.00 14.20 11.16
CA GLU A 281 8.26 14.70 11.73
C GLU A 281 8.14 16.18 12.12
N GLY A 282 7.62 17.02 11.22
CA GLY A 282 7.42 18.46 11.48
C GLY A 282 6.41 18.77 12.59
N LEU A 283 5.48 17.85 12.88
CA LEU A 283 4.51 17.94 13.97
C LEU A 283 5.00 17.29 15.28
N GLY A 284 6.21 16.71 15.30
CA GLY A 284 6.76 16.06 16.48
C GLY A 284 6.13 14.70 16.82
N ILE A 285 5.79 13.91 15.79
CA ILE A 285 5.20 12.56 15.92
C ILE A 285 6.21 11.51 15.40
N PRO A 286 7.36 11.32 16.06
CA PRO A 286 8.44 10.47 15.54
C PRO A 286 8.00 9.01 15.37
N GLU A 287 7.07 8.52 16.20
CA GLU A 287 6.56 7.15 16.09
C GLU A 287 5.83 6.90 14.76
N PHE A 288 5.37 7.95 14.08
CA PHE A 288 4.72 7.84 12.77
C PHE A 288 5.63 7.20 11.73
N ALA A 289 6.95 7.32 11.84
CA ALA A 289 7.88 6.66 10.92
C ALA A 289 7.82 5.11 11.01
N CYS A 290 7.41 4.57 12.16
CA CYS A 290 7.27 3.14 12.39
C CYS A 290 5.93 2.59 11.85
N LEU A 291 5.78 2.50 10.52
CA LEU A 291 4.59 1.96 9.83
C LEU A 291 4.72 0.49 9.39
N GLY A 292 5.94 -0.06 9.41
CA GLY A 292 6.22 -1.45 9.07
C GLY A 292 5.64 -2.46 10.08
N ARG A 293 5.98 -3.74 9.91
CA ARG A 293 5.65 -4.80 10.89
C ARG A 293 6.67 -4.92 12.01
N LEU A 294 7.89 -4.45 11.80
CA LEU A 294 8.92 -4.38 12.84
C LEU A 294 8.64 -3.21 13.78
N LYS A 295 8.67 -3.47 15.08
CA LYS A 295 8.48 -2.48 16.14
C LYS A 295 9.70 -1.59 16.24
N GLY A 296 9.49 -0.28 16.31
CA GLY A 296 10.57 0.69 16.50
C GLY A 296 11.56 0.76 15.34
N VAL A 297 11.18 0.25 14.16
CA VAL A 297 11.98 0.37 12.93
C VAL A 297 11.26 1.34 12.00
N ASP A 298 11.93 2.45 11.73
CA ASP A 298 11.42 3.49 10.86
C ASP A 298 11.33 3.02 9.41
N ALA A 299 10.38 3.61 8.68
CA ALA A 299 10.33 3.49 7.23
C ALA A 299 11.58 4.14 6.63
N VAL A 300 12.38 3.36 5.90
CA VAL A 300 13.67 3.82 5.37
C VAL A 300 13.50 4.21 3.91
N ALA A 301 13.90 5.43 3.54
CA ALA A 301 14.01 5.82 2.14
C ALA A 301 15.15 5.02 1.47
N ARG A 302 14.85 4.34 0.36
CA ARG A 302 15.85 3.55 -0.36
C ARG A 302 16.77 4.43 -1.19
N LYS A 303 17.97 4.76 -0.68
CA LYS A 303 19.01 5.45 -1.46
C LYS A 303 19.77 4.46 -2.35
N LEU A 304 19.60 4.54 -3.67
CA LEU A 304 20.44 3.79 -4.64
C LEU A 304 21.70 4.59 -5.05
N ALA A 305 22.77 3.90 -5.44
CA ALA A 305 24.11 4.47 -5.62
C ALA A 305 24.35 5.36 -6.87
N ARG A 306 23.42 5.46 -7.85
CA ARG A 306 23.65 6.27 -9.09
C ARG A 306 22.50 7.21 -9.47
N PRO A 307 22.75 8.49 -9.85
CA PRO A 307 21.72 9.47 -10.21
C PRO A 307 21.38 9.42 -11.71
N ASN A 308 20.12 9.12 -12.04
CA ASN A 308 19.50 9.42 -13.34
C ASN A 308 17.97 9.50 -13.17
N GLU A 309 17.25 10.04 -14.17
CA GLU A 309 15.81 10.40 -14.12
C GLU A 309 14.86 9.26 -13.68
N TRP A 310 15.32 8.01 -13.73
CA TRP A 310 14.72 6.82 -13.13
C TRP A 310 14.56 6.89 -11.59
N ARG A 311 15.26 7.81 -10.90
CA ARG A 311 15.36 7.85 -9.43
C ARG A 311 14.12 8.32 -8.69
N ARG A 312 13.21 9.09 -9.31
CA ARG A 312 12.11 9.68 -8.52
C ARG A 312 11.32 8.59 -7.79
N TYR A 313 11.12 7.40 -8.36
CA TYR A 313 10.35 6.27 -7.79
C TYR A 313 11.11 5.41 -6.76
N CYS A 314 12.44 5.46 -6.75
CA CYS A 314 13.26 4.63 -5.86
C CYS A 314 13.46 5.23 -4.46
N ASP A 315 13.14 6.52 -4.26
CA ASP A 315 13.18 7.18 -2.95
C ASP A 315 11.93 6.89 -2.09
N ALA A 316 11.06 5.98 -2.53
CA ALA A 316 9.90 5.57 -1.76
C ALA A 316 10.30 4.95 -0.40
N PRO A 317 9.62 5.31 0.69
CA PRO A 317 9.86 4.69 2.00
C PRO A 317 9.57 3.20 1.93
N VAL A 318 10.46 2.37 2.48
CA VAL A 318 10.26 0.93 2.60
C VAL A 318 9.63 0.62 3.95
N LEU A 319 8.60 -0.23 3.94
CA LEU A 319 7.85 -0.64 5.12
C LEU A 319 8.14 -2.12 5.45
N PRO A 320 9.10 -2.46 6.34
CA PRO A 320 9.52 -3.84 6.54
C PRO A 320 8.36 -4.80 6.83
N GLY A 321 8.25 -5.87 6.04
CA GLY A 321 7.21 -6.88 6.17
C GLY A 321 5.88 -6.52 5.51
N ARG A 322 5.79 -5.40 4.78
CA ARG A 322 4.61 -5.01 3.99
C ARG A 322 5.02 -4.78 2.55
N LEU A 323 4.30 -5.36 1.61
CA LEU A 323 4.51 -5.09 0.19
C LEU A 323 3.91 -3.73 -0.17
N GLN A 324 4.58 -3.01 -1.08
CA GLN A 324 4.09 -1.76 -1.64
C GLN A 324 3.89 -1.94 -3.15
N LEU A 325 2.66 -1.74 -3.61
CA LEU A 325 2.29 -1.83 -5.01
C LEU A 325 1.75 -0.47 -5.46
N ASP A 326 2.64 0.42 -5.90
CA ASP A 326 2.22 1.71 -6.45
C ASP A 326 1.72 1.51 -7.90
N THR A 327 0.43 1.71 -8.12
CA THR A 327 -0.18 1.47 -9.43
C THR A 327 0.33 2.44 -10.50
N ARG A 328 0.72 3.66 -10.11
CA ARG A 328 1.32 4.62 -11.05
C ARG A 328 2.61 4.06 -11.64
N GLN A 329 3.45 3.45 -10.81
CA GLN A 329 4.69 2.82 -11.27
C GLN A 329 4.41 1.73 -12.30
N TYR A 330 3.43 0.87 -12.05
CA TYR A 330 3.03 -0.18 -13.01
C TYR A 330 2.63 0.41 -14.37
N PHE A 331 1.77 1.43 -14.39
CA PHE A 331 1.31 2.02 -15.65
C PHE A 331 2.42 2.80 -16.39
N VAL A 332 3.23 3.56 -15.66
CA VAL A 332 4.34 4.36 -16.22
C VAL A 332 5.48 3.48 -16.73
N GLU A 333 5.81 2.40 -16.02
CA GLU A 333 7.01 1.61 -16.35
C GLU A 333 6.68 0.40 -17.20
N VAL A 334 5.64 -0.34 -16.87
CA VAL A 334 5.32 -1.61 -17.54
C VAL A 334 4.44 -1.37 -18.75
N GLU A 335 3.29 -0.73 -18.59
CA GLU A 335 2.33 -0.56 -19.68
C GLU A 335 2.83 0.41 -20.75
N GLN A 336 3.43 1.54 -20.34
CA GLN A 336 4.02 2.47 -21.30
C GLN A 336 5.16 1.83 -22.10
N HIS A 337 5.98 0.97 -21.48
CA HIS A 337 7.04 0.27 -22.17
C HIS A 337 6.49 -0.74 -23.18
N LYS A 338 5.48 -1.55 -22.82
CA LYS A 338 4.81 -2.46 -23.76
C LYS A 338 4.24 -1.70 -24.96
N LEU A 339 3.59 -0.56 -24.73
CA LEU A 339 2.97 0.24 -25.78
C LEU A 339 3.99 0.89 -26.72
N ARG A 340 5.15 1.32 -26.20
CA ARG A 340 6.26 1.80 -27.04
C ARG A 340 6.77 0.70 -27.96
N GLN A 341 6.83 -0.54 -27.47
CA GLN A 341 7.24 -1.69 -28.27
C GLN A 341 6.20 -2.03 -29.34
N GLU A 342 4.93 -2.13 -28.97
CA GLU A 342 3.83 -2.44 -29.90
C GLU A 342 3.65 -1.37 -30.98
N ALA A 343 3.78 -0.09 -30.63
CA ALA A 343 3.69 1.01 -31.57
C ALA A 343 4.98 1.24 -32.38
N ASN A 344 6.05 0.47 -32.11
CA ASN A 344 7.40 0.68 -32.61
C ASN A 344 7.85 2.16 -32.52
N ASN A 345 7.45 2.83 -31.46
CA ASN A 345 7.70 4.26 -31.24
C ASN A 345 8.29 4.46 -29.84
N PRO A 346 9.62 4.55 -29.71
CA PRO A 346 10.26 4.73 -28.41
C PRO A 346 9.92 6.08 -27.75
N TYR A 347 9.44 7.05 -28.53
CA TYR A 347 9.04 8.38 -28.08
C TYR A 347 7.56 8.47 -27.72
N LEU A 348 6.81 7.37 -27.74
CA LEU A 348 5.42 7.37 -27.29
C LEU A 348 5.36 7.72 -25.80
N ILE A 349 4.69 8.82 -25.48
CA ILE A 349 4.42 9.26 -24.12
C ILE A 349 2.93 9.17 -23.90
N ILE A 350 2.53 8.34 -22.94
CA ILE A 350 1.14 8.26 -22.48
C ILE A 350 1.04 9.22 -21.31
N LYS A 351 0.03 10.09 -21.31
CA LYS A 351 -0.28 10.85 -20.11
C LYS A 351 -0.56 9.87 -18.97
N SER A 352 0.26 9.93 -17.93
CA SER A 352 0.25 8.98 -16.81
C SER A 352 -0.44 9.57 -15.58
N GLY A 353 -1.31 10.56 -15.77
CA GLY A 353 -2.20 11.02 -14.73
C GLY A 353 -3.25 9.94 -14.42
N LEU A 354 -3.72 9.89 -13.18
CA LEU A 354 -4.75 8.95 -12.76
C LEU A 354 -5.98 9.02 -13.68
N GLN A 355 -6.40 10.24 -14.04
CA GLN A 355 -7.51 10.48 -14.96
C GLN A 355 -7.33 9.80 -16.32
N ASP A 356 -6.14 9.93 -16.93
CA ASP A 356 -5.86 9.35 -18.25
C ASP A 356 -5.83 7.81 -18.19
N VAL A 357 -5.28 7.27 -17.10
CA VAL A 357 -5.27 5.82 -16.83
C VAL A 357 -6.69 5.30 -16.64
N CYS A 358 -7.51 5.95 -15.82
CA CYS A 358 -8.92 5.59 -15.61
C CYS A 358 -9.71 5.63 -16.92
N LEU A 359 -9.54 6.68 -17.73
CA LEU A 359 -10.23 6.78 -19.00
C LEU A 359 -9.85 5.64 -19.95
N ARG A 360 -8.58 5.26 -19.97
CA ARG A 360 -8.06 4.19 -20.84
C ARG A 360 -8.56 2.80 -20.43
N PHE A 361 -8.50 2.46 -19.15
CA PHE A 361 -8.73 1.08 -18.69
C PHE A 361 -10.12 0.84 -18.12
N LEU A 362 -10.79 1.89 -17.63
CA LEU A 362 -12.09 1.79 -16.96
C LEU A 362 -13.20 2.53 -17.72
N GLU A 363 -12.87 3.21 -18.83
CA GLU A 363 -13.81 4.03 -19.62
C GLU A 363 -14.58 5.05 -18.76
N SER A 364 -13.94 5.54 -17.69
CA SER A 364 -14.54 6.43 -16.71
C SER A 364 -13.62 7.59 -16.36
N ARG A 365 -14.20 8.65 -15.80
CA ARG A 365 -13.50 9.87 -15.37
C ARG A 365 -13.57 9.98 -13.85
N LYS A 366 -12.50 10.46 -13.21
CA LYS A 366 -12.54 10.93 -11.83
C LYS A 366 -13.55 12.08 -11.76
N GLU A 367 -14.40 12.08 -10.75
CA GLU A 367 -15.14 13.27 -10.36
C GLU A 367 -14.11 14.23 -9.78
N ASP A 368 -13.82 15.36 -10.44
CA ASP A 368 -12.66 16.18 -10.08
C ASP A 368 -13.06 17.38 -9.20
N VAL A 369 -12.40 17.52 -8.05
CA VAL A 369 -12.45 18.73 -7.22
C VAL A 369 -11.24 19.58 -7.60
N PRO A 370 -11.44 20.80 -8.14
CA PRO A 370 -10.32 21.66 -8.49
C PRO A 370 -9.47 21.99 -7.25
N HIS A 371 -8.16 21.76 -7.32
CA HIS A 371 -7.24 21.95 -6.20
C HIS A 371 -7.35 23.34 -5.53
N THR A 372 -7.65 24.38 -6.30
CA THR A 372 -7.86 25.76 -5.79
C THR A 372 -9.05 25.91 -4.84
N THR A 373 -9.97 24.94 -4.83
CA THR A 373 -11.16 24.95 -3.98
C THR A 373 -10.97 24.17 -2.67
N ILE A 374 -9.90 23.36 -2.55
CA ILE A 374 -9.67 22.46 -1.41
C ILE A 374 -9.67 23.23 -0.09
N ASN A 375 -8.92 24.33 0.00
CA ASN A 375 -8.86 25.15 1.22
C ASN A 375 -10.22 25.73 1.61
N ALA A 376 -11.01 26.17 0.61
CA ALA A 376 -12.34 26.72 0.85
C ALA A 376 -13.32 25.65 1.33
N LEU A 377 -13.28 24.45 0.74
CA LEU A 377 -14.09 23.31 1.17
C LEU A 377 -13.73 22.87 2.60
N GLN A 378 -12.43 22.84 2.91
CA GLN A 378 -11.94 22.49 4.24
C GLN A 378 -12.40 23.50 5.31
N ALA A 379 -12.33 24.79 5.01
CA ALA A 379 -12.75 25.87 5.90
C ALA A 379 -14.28 25.99 6.05
N GLY A 380 -15.04 25.35 5.16
CA GLY A 380 -16.49 25.41 5.12
C GLY A 380 -17.20 24.54 6.17
N THR A 381 -18.39 24.07 5.80
CA THR A 381 -19.26 23.25 6.65
C THR A 381 -18.83 21.79 6.71
N PRO A 382 -19.35 20.97 7.65
CA PRO A 382 -19.15 19.51 7.61
C PRO A 382 -19.56 18.87 6.27
N GLU A 383 -20.56 19.44 5.60
CA GLU A 383 -21.03 19.02 4.28
C GLU A 383 -20.01 19.36 3.17
N ASP A 384 -19.30 20.47 3.27
CA ASP A 384 -18.24 20.83 2.32
C ASP A 384 -17.02 19.92 2.47
N ARG A 385 -16.64 19.61 3.72
CA ARG A 385 -15.60 18.60 4.00
C ARG A 385 -16.02 17.20 3.55
N LYS A 386 -17.31 16.87 3.62
CA LYS A 386 -17.86 15.63 3.04
C LYS A 386 -17.71 15.58 1.52
N LYS A 387 -17.89 16.69 0.80
CA LYS A 387 -17.65 16.72 -0.65
C LYS A 387 -16.19 16.39 -0.97
N LEU A 388 -15.25 16.96 -0.21
CA LEU A 388 -13.82 16.65 -0.32
C LEU A 388 -13.50 15.19 0.06
N ALA A 389 -14.24 14.59 1.00
CA ALA A 389 -14.04 13.21 1.44
C ALA A 389 -14.63 12.14 0.51
N VAL A 390 -15.58 12.53 -0.34
CA VAL A 390 -16.16 11.67 -1.39
C VAL A 390 -15.30 11.69 -2.65
N TYR A 391 -14.67 12.85 -2.93
CA TYR A 391 -13.61 13.01 -3.93
C TYR A 391 -12.44 12.07 -3.64
#